data_AF-A0A853ISF4-F1
#
_entry.id   AF-A0A853ISF4-F1
#
_cell.length_a   1.000
_cell.length_b   1.000
_cell.length_c   1.000
_cell.angle_alpha   90.00
_cell.angle_beta   90.00
_cell.angle_gamma   90.00
#
_symmetry.space_group_name_H-M   'P 1'
#
loop_
_entity.id
_entity.type
_entity.pdbx_description
1 polymer ?
#
loop_
_entity_poly.entity_id
_entity_poly.type
_entity_poly.pdbx_seq_one_letter_code
_entity_poly.pdbx_strand_id
1 'polypeptide(L)'
;MNAYADRLGISKAEIGPVKIGARPGAKASGSSSPRIYLAMHMALLALNRRYGNGPAFPFMVDTPRQQGLDDANTAKLLDTIYTHAPSHQVFVANESVPQGWTPPEGCKVIPFVRKRQLLRTEEYKDGVAALEPLVTQMLAAIEAEREAKAQAEQAEGEEEHLIVLPSDSEEVDDADDAGELA
;
A
#
# COMPACT_ATOMS: atom_id res chain seq x y z
N MET A 1 21.80 3.24 14.90
CA MET A 1 20.35 3.08 14.72
C MET A 1 20.02 1.66 15.16
N ASN A 2 19.28 1.46 16.24
CA ASN A 2 18.96 0.11 16.72
C ASN A 2 17.95 -0.55 15.77
N ALA A 3 18.11 -1.84 15.49
CA ALA A 3 17.16 -2.55 14.63
C ALA A 3 15.81 -2.72 15.36
N TYR A 4 14.71 -2.75 14.62
CA TYR A 4 13.39 -3.01 15.21
C TYR A 4 13.32 -4.38 15.92
N ALA A 5 14.14 -5.35 15.48
CA ALA A 5 14.27 -6.64 16.15
C ALA A 5 14.86 -6.52 17.57
N ASP A 6 15.86 -5.65 17.76
CA ASP A 6 16.46 -5.41 19.07
C ASP A 6 15.43 -4.81 20.04
N ARG A 7 14.57 -3.91 19.54
CA ARG A 7 13.51 -3.26 20.33
C ARG A 7 12.43 -4.24 20.79
N LEU A 8 12.16 -5.25 19.98
CA LEU A 8 11.22 -6.33 20.30
C LEU A 8 11.85 -7.46 21.12
N GLY A 9 13.10 -7.31 21.57
CA GLY A 9 13.80 -8.29 22.39
C GLY A 9 14.06 -9.61 21.68
N ILE A 10 14.27 -9.57 20.36
CA ILE A 10 14.62 -10.75 19.56
C ILE A 10 16.14 -10.88 19.57
N SER A 11 16.64 -12.01 20.08
CA SER A 11 18.08 -12.28 20.07
C SER A 11 18.59 -12.43 18.64
N LYS A 12 19.81 -11.92 18.36
CA LYS A 12 20.48 -12.14 17.06
C LYS A 12 20.66 -13.61 16.72
N ALA A 13 20.73 -14.50 17.73
CA ALA A 13 20.79 -15.94 17.53
C ALA A 13 19.46 -16.55 17.04
N GLU A 14 18.33 -15.88 17.28
CA GLU A 14 17.00 -16.27 16.81
C GLU A 14 16.72 -15.75 15.39
N ILE A 15 17.46 -14.71 14.97
CA ILE A 15 17.50 -14.21 13.60
C ILE A 15 18.42 -15.15 12.80
N GLY A 16 17.97 -16.38 12.58
CA GLY A 16 18.64 -17.30 11.67
C GLY A 16 18.59 -16.78 10.23
N PRO A 17 19.41 -17.32 9.31
CA PRO A 17 19.24 -17.08 7.88
C PRO A 17 17.94 -17.75 7.43
N VAL A 18 16.81 -17.03 7.57
CA VAL A 18 15.53 -17.48 7.05
C VAL A 18 15.56 -17.25 5.55
N LYS A 19 15.74 -18.33 4.79
CA LYS A 19 15.63 -18.28 3.33
C LYS A 19 14.20 -17.89 2.98
N ILE A 20 14.03 -16.82 2.20
CA ILE A 20 12.71 -16.38 1.73
C ILE A 20 12.05 -17.56 1.02
N GLY A 21 10.86 -17.97 1.48
CA GLY A 21 10.11 -19.13 0.96
C GLY A 21 10.35 -20.47 1.69
N ALA A 22 11.27 -20.56 2.65
CA ALA A 22 11.43 -21.75 3.47
C ALA A 22 10.55 -21.68 4.74
N ARG A 23 9.97 -22.81 5.14
CA ARG A 23 9.30 -22.94 6.44
C ARG A 23 10.34 -22.68 7.54
N PRO A 24 10.10 -21.77 8.50
CA PRO A 24 11.04 -21.55 9.60
C PRO A 24 11.31 -22.88 10.32
N GLY A 25 12.57 -23.32 10.35
CA GLY A 25 12.94 -24.54 11.05
C GLY A 25 12.71 -24.42 12.56
N ALA A 26 12.70 -25.54 13.28
CA ALA A 26 12.41 -25.64 14.71
C ALA A 26 13.24 -24.73 15.66
N LYS A 27 14.28 -24.04 15.16
CA LYS A 27 15.03 -23.01 15.90
C LYS A 27 14.35 -21.62 15.90
N ALA A 28 13.38 -21.40 15.01
CA ALA A 28 12.45 -20.27 15.03
C ALA A 28 11.10 -20.64 15.70
N SER A 29 11.08 -21.73 16.47
CA SER A 29 9.90 -22.22 17.19
C SER A 29 9.82 -21.54 18.55
N GLY A 30 9.11 -20.42 18.62
CA GLY A 30 8.80 -19.69 19.85
C GLY A 30 8.03 -18.40 19.58
N SER A 31 7.59 -17.72 20.64
CA SER A 31 6.88 -16.42 20.65
C SER A 31 7.59 -15.27 19.93
N SER A 32 8.82 -15.50 19.46
CA SER A 32 9.64 -14.56 18.70
C SER A 32 9.29 -14.47 17.22
N SER A 33 8.79 -15.55 16.59
CA SER A 33 8.51 -15.55 15.15
C SER A 33 7.61 -14.37 14.73
N PRO A 34 6.56 -14.01 15.47
CA PRO A 34 5.62 -12.98 15.01
C PRO A 34 6.00 -11.57 15.45
N ARG A 35 6.86 -11.46 16.46
CA ARG A 35 7.65 -10.25 16.70
C ARG A 35 8.65 -10.01 15.56
N ILE A 36 9.25 -11.05 14.97
CA ILE A 36 10.14 -10.91 13.81
C ILE A 36 9.37 -10.37 12.60
N TYR A 37 8.18 -10.90 12.33
CA TYR A 37 7.33 -10.36 11.26
C TYR A 37 6.97 -8.90 11.52
N LEU A 38 6.59 -8.53 12.75
CA LEU A 38 6.35 -7.12 13.10
C LEU A 38 7.60 -6.25 12.88
N ALA A 39 8.78 -6.69 13.33
CA ALA A 39 10.04 -5.97 13.12
C ALA A 39 10.30 -5.70 11.63
N MET A 40 10.06 -6.71 10.78
CA MET A 40 10.19 -6.59 9.33
C MET A 40 9.21 -5.56 8.76
N HIS A 41 7.92 -5.62 9.12
CA HIS A 41 6.92 -4.66 8.65
C HIS A 41 7.28 -3.23 9.08
N MET A 42 7.72 -3.03 10.32
CA MET A 42 8.17 -1.71 10.79
C MET A 42 9.38 -1.19 10.01
N ALA A 43 10.33 -2.07 9.66
CA ALA A 43 11.47 -1.71 8.83
C ALA A 43 11.05 -1.32 7.40
N LEU A 44 10.11 -2.06 6.79
CA LEU A 44 9.57 -1.74 5.47
C LEU A 44 8.82 -0.41 5.47
N LEU A 45 8.03 -0.13 6.51
CA LEU A 45 7.35 1.16 6.67
C LEU A 45 8.36 2.30 6.86
N ALA A 46 9.45 2.08 7.59
CA ALA A 46 10.50 3.09 7.76
C ALA A 46 11.22 3.38 6.43
N LEU A 47 11.44 2.35 5.62
CA LEU A 47 12.02 2.48 4.29
C LEU A 47 11.08 3.25 3.36
N ASN A 48 9.79 2.90 3.34
CA ASN A 48 8.78 3.60 2.57
C ASN A 48 8.67 5.08 2.99
N ARG A 49 8.68 5.39 4.30
CA ARG A 49 8.69 6.77 4.79
C ARG A 49 9.91 7.57 4.31
N ARG A 50 11.07 6.91 4.18
CA ARG A 50 12.33 7.59 3.82
C ARG A 50 12.54 7.74 2.32
N TYR A 51 12.11 6.76 1.53
CA TYR A 51 12.44 6.67 0.10
C TYR A 51 11.20 6.50 -0.80
N GLY A 52 10.03 6.26 -0.24
CA GLY A 52 8.78 6.16 -0.97
C GLY A 52 8.15 7.54 -1.20
N ASN A 53 7.38 7.64 -2.27
CA ASN A 53 6.54 8.79 -2.63
C ASN A 53 5.05 8.43 -2.58
N GLY A 54 4.71 7.30 -1.95
CA GLY A 54 3.34 6.81 -1.84
C GLY A 54 2.55 7.49 -0.71
N PRO A 55 1.22 7.39 -0.73
CA PRO A 55 0.36 7.91 0.35
C PRO A 55 0.64 7.18 1.68
N ALA A 56 0.59 7.93 2.78
CA ALA A 56 0.76 7.40 4.12
C ALA A 56 -0.55 6.76 4.62
N PHE A 57 -0.63 5.44 4.58
CA PHE A 57 -1.77 4.69 5.10
C PHE A 57 -1.65 4.42 6.61
N PRO A 58 -2.79 4.25 7.31
CA PRO A 58 -2.77 3.82 8.70
C PRO A 58 -2.09 2.46 8.84
N PHE A 59 -1.29 2.32 9.90
CA PHE A 59 -0.66 1.05 10.23
C PHE A 59 -1.56 0.25 11.17
N MET A 60 -2.13 -0.84 10.65
CA MET A 60 -3.01 -1.74 11.40
C MET A 60 -2.21 -2.95 11.89
N VAL A 61 -2.15 -3.15 13.20
CA VAL A 61 -1.57 -4.34 13.81
C VAL A 61 -2.70 -5.14 14.44
N ASP A 62 -3.07 -6.24 13.78
CA ASP A 62 -3.93 -7.25 14.41
C ASP A 62 -3.03 -8.20 15.19
N THR A 63 -3.22 -8.26 16.51
CA THR A 63 -2.50 -9.20 17.37
C THR A 63 -3.46 -10.36 17.69
N PRO A 64 -3.54 -11.40 16.83
CA PRO A 64 -4.17 -12.65 17.26
C PRO A 64 -3.32 -13.16 18.40
N ARG A 65 -3.89 -13.39 19.59
CA ARG A 65 -3.16 -13.92 20.75
C ARG A 65 -2.27 -15.09 20.30
N GLN A 66 -0.99 -14.82 20.16
CA GLN A 66 -0.01 -15.86 20.03
C GLN A 66 0.16 -16.38 21.44
N GLN A 67 -0.48 -17.51 21.69
CA GLN A 67 -0.48 -18.20 22.96
C GLN A 67 0.89 -18.04 23.66
N GLY A 68 0.90 -17.32 24.80
CA GLY A 68 2.05 -17.30 25.72
C GLY A 68 2.91 -16.03 25.79
N LEU A 69 2.47 -14.85 25.32
CA LEU A 69 3.17 -13.61 25.66
C LEU A 69 2.72 -13.09 27.02
N ASP A 70 3.65 -12.96 27.98
CA ASP A 70 3.37 -12.37 29.29
C ASP A 70 3.12 -10.86 29.20
N ASP A 71 2.62 -10.27 30.29
CA ASP A 71 2.31 -8.85 30.38
C ASP A 71 3.53 -7.96 30.09
N ALA A 72 4.72 -8.38 30.53
CA ALA A 72 5.96 -7.61 30.36
C ALA A 72 6.37 -7.52 28.88
N ASN A 73 6.28 -8.62 28.14
CA ASN A 73 6.58 -8.65 26.72
C ASN A 73 5.48 -7.99 25.89
N THR A 74 4.22 -8.07 26.33
CA THR A 74 3.11 -7.35 25.71
C THR A 74 3.25 -5.84 25.88
N ALA A 75 3.68 -5.36 27.06
CA ALA A 75 3.96 -3.94 27.29
C ALA A 75 5.07 -3.44 26.35
N LYS A 76 6.18 -4.18 26.27
CA LYS A 76 7.29 -3.86 25.34
C LYS A 76 6.85 -3.84 23.87
N LEU A 77 5.96 -4.76 23.49
CA LEU A 77 5.39 -4.80 22.14
C LEU A 77 4.60 -3.53 21.84
N LEU A 78 3.67 -3.17 22.73
CA LEU A 78 2.83 -1.98 22.58
C LEU A 78 3.69 -0.71 22.57
N ASP A 79 4.65 -0.59 23.49
CA ASP A 79 5.56 0.56 23.55
C ASP A 79 6.38 0.68 22.28
N THR A 80 6.89 -0.44 21.76
CA THR A 80 7.67 -0.45 20.51
C THR A 80 6.81 0.01 19.35
N ILE A 81 5.57 -0.48 19.23
CA ILE A 81 4.67 -0.09 18.15
C ILE A 81 4.35 1.40 18.25
N TYR A 82 3.85 1.88 19.39
CA TYR A 82 3.39 3.27 19.52
C TYR A 82 4.51 4.30 19.53
N THR A 83 5.70 3.96 20.04
CA THR A 83 6.83 4.90 20.10
C THR A 83 7.63 4.95 18.80
N HIS A 84 7.59 3.89 18.00
CA HIS A 84 8.55 3.71 16.91
C HIS A 84 7.96 3.32 15.55
N ALA A 85 6.66 3.05 15.45
CA ALA A 85 6.03 2.88 14.16
C ALA A 85 6.18 4.17 13.35
N PRO A 86 6.73 4.12 12.13
CA PRO A 86 6.95 5.29 11.29
C PRO A 86 5.67 5.68 10.52
N SER A 87 4.51 5.62 11.18
CA SER A 87 3.20 5.97 10.61
C SER A 87 2.51 7.05 11.44
N HIS A 88 1.73 7.91 10.77
CA HIS A 88 0.95 8.97 11.41
C HIS A 88 -0.26 8.46 12.18
N GLN A 89 -0.77 7.28 11.82
CA GLN A 89 -1.91 6.66 12.48
C GLN A 89 -1.64 5.18 12.69
N VAL A 90 -1.77 4.72 13.93
CA VAL A 90 -1.47 3.34 14.33
C VAL A 90 -2.65 2.78 15.10
N PHE A 91 -3.17 1.65 14.65
CA PHE A 91 -4.21 0.90 15.34
C PHE A 91 -3.65 -0.45 15.74
N VAL A 92 -3.85 -0.81 17.01
CA VAL A 92 -3.48 -2.13 17.51
C VAL A 92 -4.75 -2.78 18.02
N ALA A 93 -5.15 -3.89 17.40
CA ALA A 93 -6.18 -4.76 17.93
C ALA A 93 -5.50 -5.77 18.85
N ASN A 94 -5.75 -5.66 20.15
CA ASN A 94 -5.20 -6.55 21.17
C ASN A 94 -6.33 -7.04 22.08
N GLU A 95 -6.21 -8.27 22.60
CA GLU A 95 -7.23 -8.85 23.48
C GLU A 95 -7.28 -8.14 24.83
N SER A 96 -6.12 -7.79 25.38
CA SER A 96 -6.01 -7.13 26.68
C SER A 96 -4.79 -6.23 26.75
N VAL A 97 -4.91 -5.13 27.48
CA VAL A 97 -3.78 -4.26 27.81
C VAL A 97 -3.10 -4.80 29.08
N PRO A 98 -1.75 -4.84 29.17
CA PRO A 98 -1.04 -5.36 30.35
C PRO A 98 -1.37 -4.60 31.62
N GLN A 99 -1.34 -5.28 32.76
CA GLN A 99 -1.61 -4.62 34.04
C GLN A 99 -0.56 -3.55 34.35
N GLY A 100 -1.01 -2.33 34.68
CA GLY A 100 -0.13 -1.21 34.99
C GLY A 100 0.54 -0.55 33.78
N TRP A 101 0.26 -1.02 32.55
CA TRP A 101 0.70 -0.32 31.35
C TRP A 101 -0.10 0.98 31.18
N THR A 102 0.62 2.07 30.93
CA THR A 102 0.02 3.38 30.68
C THR A 102 0.17 3.71 29.20
N PRO A 103 -0.93 4.03 28.50
CA PRO A 103 -0.85 4.41 27.09
C PRO A 103 0.02 5.67 26.91
N PRO A 104 0.87 5.71 25.87
CA PRO A 104 1.62 6.91 25.52
C PRO A 104 0.69 8.11 25.25
N GLU A 105 1.24 9.32 25.31
CA GLU A 105 0.49 10.54 25.00
C GLU A 105 -0.13 10.47 23.59
N GLY A 106 -1.40 10.86 23.47
CA GLY A 106 -2.16 10.78 22.22
C GLY A 106 -2.67 9.38 21.87
N CYS A 107 -2.32 8.34 22.64
CA CYS A 107 -2.88 6.99 22.47
C CYS A 107 -4.23 6.86 23.19
N LYS A 108 -5.26 6.40 22.46
CA LYS A 108 -6.58 6.12 23.01
C LYS A 108 -6.84 4.62 23.06
N VAL A 109 -7.07 4.10 24.26
CA VAL A 109 -7.51 2.71 24.45
C VAL A 109 -9.03 2.65 24.39
N ILE A 110 -9.57 1.79 23.52
CA ILE A 110 -11.02 1.59 23.38
C ILE A 110 -11.36 0.16 23.82
N PRO A 111 -11.86 -0.04 25.05
CA PRO A 111 -12.26 -1.36 25.51
C PRO A 111 -13.56 -1.83 24.84
N PHE A 112 -13.57 -3.06 24.33
CA PHE A 112 -14.76 -3.69 23.80
C PHE A 112 -15.42 -4.56 24.87
N VAL A 113 -16.49 -4.06 25.47
CA VAL A 113 -17.25 -4.73 26.53
C VAL A 113 -18.39 -5.60 25.99
N ARG A 114 -18.82 -5.36 24.74
CA ARG A 114 -19.86 -6.14 24.06
C ARG A 114 -19.41 -6.58 22.68
N LYS A 115 -19.89 -7.75 22.24
CA LYS A 115 -19.60 -8.27 20.90
C LYS A 115 -20.07 -7.27 19.83
N ARG A 116 -19.23 -7.03 18.81
CA ARG A 116 -19.51 -6.13 17.68
C ARG A 116 -19.73 -4.65 18.08
N GLN A 117 -19.10 -4.16 19.14
CA GLN A 117 -19.25 -2.78 19.64
C GLN A 117 -18.90 -1.66 18.62
N LEU A 118 -18.09 -1.98 17.59
CA LEU A 118 -17.79 -1.05 16.50
C LEU A 118 -18.84 -1.04 15.39
N LEU A 119 -19.75 -2.02 15.34
CA LEU A 119 -20.84 -2.04 14.36
C LEU A 119 -21.98 -1.15 14.86
N ARG A 120 -21.82 0.16 14.65
CA ARG A 120 -22.75 1.20 15.11
C ARG A 120 -23.61 1.64 13.94
N THR A 121 -24.84 1.10 13.88
CA THR A 121 -25.76 1.36 12.77
C THR A 121 -26.11 2.83 12.64
N GLU A 122 -26.22 3.51 13.78
CA GLU A 122 -26.46 4.95 13.90
C GLU A 122 -25.35 5.81 13.29
N GLU A 123 -24.09 5.37 13.38
CA GLU A 123 -22.93 6.10 12.83
C GLU A 123 -22.59 5.70 11.38
N TYR A 124 -23.17 4.59 10.88
CA TYR A 124 -22.81 4.02 9.59
C TYR A 124 -23.05 5.00 8.42
N LYS A 125 -24.24 5.62 8.38
CA LYS A 125 -24.59 6.54 7.28
C LYS A 125 -23.68 7.76 7.24
N ASP A 126 -23.35 8.32 8.40
CA ASP A 126 -22.46 9.46 8.52
C ASP A 126 -21.04 9.10 8.09
N GLY A 127 -20.57 7.90 8.46
CA GLY A 127 -19.28 7.37 8.01
C GLY A 127 -19.22 7.17 6.49
N VAL A 128 -20.28 6.65 5.88
CA VAL A 128 -20.38 6.51 4.42
C VAL A 128 -20.36 7.89 3.74
N ALA A 129 -21.17 8.83 4.22
CA ALA A 129 -21.23 10.18 3.67
C ALA A 129 -19.86 10.92 3.76
N ALA A 130 -19.09 10.66 4.82
CA ALA A 130 -17.75 11.22 4.96
C ALA A 130 -16.74 10.63 3.94
N LEU A 131 -16.89 9.35 3.57
CA LEU A 131 -15.99 8.66 2.64
C LEU A 131 -16.39 8.84 1.16
N GLU A 132 -17.69 9.02 0.89
CA GLU A 132 -18.25 9.18 -0.45
C GLU A 132 -17.47 10.14 -1.35
N PRO A 133 -17.18 11.41 -0.97
CA PRO A 133 -16.47 12.34 -1.85
C PRO A 133 -15.06 11.86 -2.21
N LEU A 134 -14.37 11.18 -1.29
CA LEU A 134 -13.02 10.65 -1.53
C LEU A 134 -13.06 9.49 -2.53
N VAL A 135 -14.04 8.61 -2.40
CA VAL A 135 -14.23 7.48 -3.32
C VAL A 135 -14.62 7.97 -4.71
N THR A 136 -15.53 8.96 -4.80
CA THR A 136 -15.93 9.54 -6.08
C THR A 136 -14.76 10.19 -6.81
N GLN A 137 -13.91 10.95 -6.10
CA GLN A 137 -12.71 11.56 -6.68
C GLN A 137 -11.71 10.50 -7.16
N MET A 138 -11.51 9.44 -6.38
CA MET A 138 -10.64 8.33 -6.76
C MET A 138 -11.13 7.63 -8.04
N LEU A 139 -12.44 7.35 -8.15
CA LEU A 139 -13.02 6.71 -9.33
C LEU A 139 -12.90 7.61 -10.57
N ALA A 140 -13.15 8.92 -10.42
CA ALA A 140 -12.99 9.88 -11.51
C ALA A 140 -11.53 9.95 -12.00
N ALA A 141 -10.55 9.93 -11.08
CA ALA A 141 -9.14 9.93 -11.44
C ALA A 141 -8.72 8.65 -12.19
N ILE A 142 -9.23 7.48 -11.76
CA ILE A 142 -8.96 6.20 -12.43
C ILE A 142 -9.53 6.20 -13.85
N GLU A 143 -10.72 6.75 -14.05
CA GLU A 143 -11.33 6.81 -15.40
C GLU A 143 -10.55 7.77 -16.31
N ALA A 144 -10.18 8.95 -15.82
CA ALA A 144 -9.37 9.90 -16.57
C ALA A 144 -8.00 9.31 -16.98
N GLU A 145 -7.37 8.52 -16.11
CA GLU A 145 -6.11 7.83 -16.41
C GLU A 145 -6.30 6.77 -17.52
N ARG A 146 -7.42 6.04 -17.50
CA ARG A 146 -7.76 5.06 -18.54
C ARG A 146 -8.05 5.71 -19.88
N GLU A 147 -8.81 6.78 -19.89
CA GLU A 147 -9.12 7.54 -21.11
C GLU A 147 -7.85 8.13 -21.72
N ALA A 148 -6.98 8.75 -20.90
CA ALA A 148 -5.71 9.28 -21.36
C ALA A 148 -4.81 8.19 -21.95
N LYS A 149 -4.78 7.01 -21.34
CA LYS A 149 -4.01 5.88 -21.85
C LYS A 149 -4.58 5.32 -23.16
N ALA A 150 -5.91 5.22 -23.28
CA ALA A 150 -6.56 4.78 -24.51
C ALA A 150 -6.34 5.77 -25.68
N GLN A 151 -6.37 7.08 -25.40
CA GLN A 151 -6.08 8.12 -26.39
C GLN A 151 -4.61 8.10 -26.83
N ALA A 152 -3.67 7.87 -25.91
CA ALA A 152 -2.26 7.72 -26.24
C ALA A 152 -1.99 6.49 -27.12
N GLU A 153 -2.62 5.35 -26.82
CA GLU A 153 -2.52 4.13 -27.63
C GLU A 153 -3.16 4.29 -29.03
N GLN A 154 -4.24 5.09 -29.15
CA GLN A 154 -4.85 5.43 -30.44
C GLN A 154 -3.98 6.38 -31.26
N ALA A 155 -3.34 7.37 -30.63
CA ALA A 155 -2.44 8.29 -31.30
C ALA A 155 -1.16 7.60 -31.80
N GLU A 156 -0.60 6.66 -31.04
CA GLU A 156 0.53 5.83 -31.47
C GLU A 156 0.15 4.87 -32.62
N GLY A 157 -1.09 4.38 -32.65
CA GLY A 157 -1.60 3.54 -33.75
C GLY A 157 -1.96 4.31 -35.03
N GLU A 158 -2.32 5.58 -34.94
CA GLU A 158 -2.61 6.45 -36.10
C GLU A 158 -1.33 6.96 -36.78
N GLU A 159 -0.23 7.16 -36.05
CA GLU A 159 1.07 7.53 -36.65
C GLU A 159 1.65 6.43 -37.55
N GLU A 160 1.38 5.14 -37.29
CA GLU A 160 1.82 4.04 -38.17
C GLU A 160 0.97 3.93 -39.47
N HIS A 161 -0.23 4.52 -39.52
CA HIS A 161 -1.13 4.40 -40.68
C HIS A 161 -1.12 5.62 -41.61
N LEU A 162 -0.40 6.70 -41.27
CA LEU A 162 -0.29 7.91 -42.10
C LEU A 162 0.98 7.91 -43.00
N ILE A 163 1.22 6.83 -43.73
CA ILE A 163 2.04 6.88 -44.96
C ILE A 163 1.20 6.28 -46.10
N VAL A 164 0.23 7.06 -46.59
CA VAL A 164 -0.36 6.82 -47.91
C VAL A 164 0.35 7.76 -48.87
N LEU A 165 1.29 7.21 -49.65
CA LEU A 165 1.93 7.90 -50.77
C LEU A 165 0.84 8.32 -51.78
N PRO A 166 0.84 9.56 -52.31
CA PRO A 166 -0.05 9.94 -53.39
C PRO A 166 0.30 9.11 -54.63
N SER A 167 -0.69 8.48 -55.26
CA SER A 167 -0.54 7.84 -56.56
C SER A 167 -0.43 8.90 -57.64
N ASP A 168 0.68 8.92 -58.37
CA ASP A 168 0.84 9.72 -59.59
C ASP A 168 -0.20 9.27 -60.64
N SER A 169 -1.14 10.15 -60.96
CA SER A 169 -1.86 10.12 -62.23
C SER A 169 -1.32 11.25 -63.09
N GLU A 170 -0.53 10.89 -64.09
CA GLU A 170 0.03 11.80 -65.09
C GLU A 170 -1.09 12.50 -65.88
N GLU A 171 -1.16 13.83 -65.74
CA GLU A 171 -1.74 14.72 -66.75
C GLU A 171 -0.68 14.91 -67.85
N VAL A 172 -1.00 14.54 -69.10
CA VAL A 172 -0.23 14.96 -70.28
C VAL A 172 -1.05 16.04 -70.98
N ASP A 173 -0.41 17.20 -71.05
CA ASP A 173 -0.83 18.50 -71.54
C ASP A 173 -1.09 18.51 -73.06
N ASP A 174 -2.20 19.11 -73.47
CA ASP A 174 -2.52 19.44 -74.85
C ASP A 174 -1.74 20.68 -75.30
N ALA A 175 -1.03 20.60 -76.43
CA ALA A 175 -0.56 21.79 -77.16
C ALA A 175 -0.67 21.57 -78.68
N ASP A 176 -1.61 22.30 -79.28
CA ASP A 176 -1.80 22.55 -80.71
C ASP A 176 -0.53 23.09 -81.42
N ASP A 177 -0.32 22.73 -82.69
CA ASP A 177 -0.50 23.65 -83.84
C ASP A 177 0.21 23.19 -85.14
N ALA A 178 -0.47 23.48 -86.26
CA ALA A 178 -0.01 23.77 -87.62
C ALA A 178 0.37 22.66 -88.63
N GLY A 179 -0.55 22.46 -89.61
CA GLY A 179 -0.31 22.39 -91.07
C GLY A 179 0.47 21.16 -91.61
N GLU A 180 0.34 20.69 -92.85
CA GLU A 180 -0.30 21.16 -94.07
C GLU A 180 -0.16 20.00 -95.11
N LEU A 181 -1.23 19.74 -95.86
CA LEU A 181 -1.32 19.19 -97.23
C LEU A 181 -0.43 17.99 -97.69
N ALA A 182 -1.11 16.88 -98.01
CA ALA A 182 -1.21 16.22 -99.34
C ALA A 182 -1.26 14.69 -99.24
#